data_AF-A0AAW6DNX7-F1
#
_entry.id   AF-A0AAW6DNX7-F1
#
_cell.length_a   1.000
_cell.length_b   1.000
_cell.length_c   1.000
_cell.angle_alpha   90.00
_cell.angle_beta   90.00
_cell.angle_gamma   90.00
#
_symmetry.space_group_name_H-M   'P 1'
#
loop_
_entity.id
_entity.type
_entity.pdbx_description
1 polymer ?
#
loop_
_entity_poly.entity_id
_entity_poly.type
_entity_poly.pdbx_seq_one_letter_code
_entity_poly.pdbx_strand_id
1 'polypeptide(L)'
;MGKRVKTDSKHGKQASRKKVPSEQTGGSAWGKKVSEWFAGQKQKIDVKKMVILNIPYVIFFYLSEKVAWLYRHCIGDSIVEKLGVVFLNFNLAFQNPFPSFHIYDIAAGITCAVALKLFVYYKGKNAKKYRQGVEYGSARWGTAKDIEPFIDPVFEKNIILTQTERLTMNSRPKQPKYARNKNVIVIGGSGSGKTRFWLKPSAPVRAV
;
A
#
# COMPACT_ATOMS: atom_id res chain seq x y z
N MET A 1 24.30 -80.04 26.73
CA MET A 1 23.14 -79.38 26.08
C MET A 1 23.61 -78.61 24.86
N GLY A 2 23.71 -79.29 23.71
CA GLY A 2 24.12 -78.69 22.42
C GLY A 2 22.89 -78.35 21.58
N LYS A 3 22.80 -77.10 21.12
CA LYS A 3 21.66 -76.59 20.34
C LYS A 3 21.70 -77.10 18.90
N ARG A 4 20.53 -77.55 18.45
CA ARG A 4 20.25 -78.18 17.16
C ARG A 4 20.07 -77.09 16.08
N VAL A 5 20.75 -77.27 14.94
CA VAL A 5 20.59 -76.49 13.72
C VAL A 5 19.21 -76.73 13.10
N LYS A 6 18.54 -75.68 12.63
CA LYS A 6 17.49 -75.76 11.59
C LYS A 6 17.62 -74.61 10.60
N THR A 7 17.48 -75.00 9.35
CA THR A 7 17.65 -74.30 8.07
C THR A 7 16.46 -73.43 7.66
N ASP A 8 16.80 -72.38 6.91
CA ASP A 8 16.07 -71.48 6.01
C ASP A 8 14.55 -71.59 5.80
N SER A 9 13.90 -70.42 5.83
CA SER A 9 12.82 -70.09 4.89
C SER A 9 12.91 -68.62 4.45
N LYS A 10 13.03 -68.41 3.13
CA LYS A 10 13.00 -67.11 2.45
C LYS A 10 11.60 -66.51 2.55
N HIS A 11 11.44 -65.26 2.99
CA HIS A 11 10.24 -64.45 2.74
C HIS A 11 10.64 -63.07 2.21
N GLY A 12 9.98 -62.69 1.11
CA GLY A 12 10.30 -61.57 0.26
C GLY A 12 10.00 -60.18 0.83
N LYS A 13 10.62 -59.21 0.17
CA LYS A 13 10.48 -57.76 0.36
C LYS A 13 9.02 -57.31 0.21
N GLN A 14 8.57 -56.38 1.06
CA GLN A 14 7.50 -55.44 0.72
C GLN A 14 7.87 -54.02 1.20
N ALA A 15 8.22 -53.16 0.24
CA ALA A 15 8.52 -51.76 0.44
C ALA A 15 7.25 -50.97 0.73
N SER A 16 7.31 -50.04 1.70
CA SER A 16 6.20 -49.15 2.04
C SER A 16 5.92 -48.18 0.89
N ARG A 17 4.74 -48.28 0.28
CA ARG A 17 4.25 -47.31 -0.70
C ARG A 17 3.90 -46.01 0.03
N LYS A 18 4.76 -44.98 -0.09
CA LYS A 18 4.38 -43.59 0.19
C LYS A 18 3.25 -43.21 -0.77
N LYS A 19 2.07 -42.83 -0.24
CA LYS A 19 0.98 -42.27 -1.06
C LYS A 19 1.43 -40.93 -1.65
N VAL A 20 1.40 -40.85 -2.97
CA VAL A 20 1.62 -39.63 -3.76
C VAL A 20 0.39 -38.72 -3.57
N PRO A 21 0.52 -37.38 -3.45
CA PRO A 21 -0.65 -36.51 -3.36
C PRO A 21 -1.42 -36.60 -4.66
N SER A 22 -2.69 -37.00 -4.60
CA SER A 22 -3.57 -37.01 -5.75
C SER A 22 -3.66 -35.59 -6.32
N GLU A 23 -3.28 -35.42 -7.59
CA GLU A 23 -3.47 -34.19 -8.35
C GLU A 23 -4.95 -33.80 -8.31
N GLN A 24 -5.25 -32.71 -7.60
CA GLN A 24 -6.54 -32.05 -7.73
C GLN A 24 -6.57 -31.39 -9.12
N THR A 25 -7.34 -32.00 -10.00
CA THR A 25 -7.64 -31.58 -11.36
C THR A 25 -8.04 -30.11 -11.44
N GLY A 26 -7.21 -29.34 -12.15
CA GLY A 26 -7.47 -28.22 -13.07
C GLY A 26 -8.49 -27.11 -12.74
N GLY A 27 -9.68 -27.42 -12.24
CA GLY A 27 -10.76 -26.45 -12.05
C GLY A 27 -10.90 -25.92 -10.62
N SER A 28 -10.77 -26.80 -9.63
CA SER A 28 -10.97 -26.43 -8.22
C SER A 28 -9.78 -25.68 -7.61
N ALA A 29 -8.56 -25.97 -8.08
CA ALA A 29 -7.33 -25.31 -7.65
C ALA A 29 -7.24 -23.86 -8.15
N TRP A 30 -7.77 -23.58 -9.35
CA TRP A 30 -7.84 -22.22 -9.88
C TRP A 30 -8.86 -21.39 -9.11
N GLY A 31 -10.06 -21.92 -8.87
CA GLY A 31 -11.08 -21.27 -8.05
C GLY A 31 -10.61 -20.98 -6.62
N LYS A 32 -9.90 -21.93 -5.99
CA LYS A 32 -9.28 -21.72 -4.67
C LYS A 32 -8.20 -20.65 -4.70
N LYS A 33 -7.28 -20.67 -5.68
CA LYS A 33 -6.26 -19.62 -5.84
C LYS A 33 -6.88 -18.24 -6.09
N VAL A 34 -7.93 -18.16 -6.89
CA VAL A 34 -8.66 -16.92 -7.15
C VAL A 34 -9.34 -16.43 -5.87
N SER A 35 -9.97 -17.33 -5.11
CA SER A 35 -10.59 -16.98 -3.82
C SER A 35 -9.57 -16.55 -2.76
N GLU A 36 -8.39 -17.18 -2.72
CA GLU A 36 -7.27 -16.82 -1.84
C GLU A 36 -6.61 -15.51 -2.29
N TRP A 37 -6.54 -15.25 -3.60
CA TRP A 37 -6.09 -13.98 -4.16
C TRP A 37 -7.06 -12.85 -3.78
N PHE A 38 -8.37 -13.04 -3.94
CA PHE A 38 -9.39 -12.08 -3.50
C PHE A 38 -9.44 -11.94 -1.96
N ALA A 39 -9.20 -13.01 -1.21
CA ALA A 39 -9.11 -12.96 0.25
C ALA A 39 -7.84 -12.22 0.72
N GLY A 40 -6.72 -12.35 -0.02
CA GLY A 40 -5.49 -11.60 0.21
C GLY A 40 -5.57 -10.13 -0.21
N GLN A 41 -6.47 -9.78 -1.14
CA GLN A 41 -6.81 -8.40 -1.50
C GLN A 41 -7.80 -7.75 -0.51
N LYS A 42 -8.39 -8.52 0.41
CA LYS A 42 -9.25 -8.03 1.49
C LYS A 42 -8.40 -7.39 2.59
N GLN A 43 -7.63 -6.37 2.21
CA GLN A 43 -7.05 -5.42 3.15
C GLN A 43 -8.19 -4.95 4.04
N LYS A 44 -8.09 -5.12 5.37
CA LYS A 44 -9.15 -4.76 6.32
C LYS A 44 -9.60 -3.33 6.02
N ILE A 45 -10.72 -3.19 5.31
CA ILE A 45 -11.32 -1.90 5.06
C ILE A 45 -11.81 -1.44 6.42
N ASP A 46 -11.09 -0.48 7.00
CA ASP A 46 -11.50 0.12 8.24
C ASP A 46 -12.74 0.96 7.95
N VAL A 47 -13.92 0.36 8.15
CA VAL A 47 -15.22 0.97 7.88
C VAL A 47 -15.32 2.32 8.59
N LYS A 48 -14.72 2.45 9.79
CA LYS A 48 -14.66 3.72 10.52
C LYS A 48 -13.92 4.78 9.72
N LYS A 49 -12.76 4.44 9.15
CA LYS A 49 -11.96 5.35 8.32
C LYS A 49 -12.70 5.77 7.05
N MET A 50 -13.41 4.85 6.40
CA MET A 50 -14.23 5.20 5.23
C MET A 50 -15.38 6.13 5.58
N VAL A 51 -16.06 5.90 6.71
CA VAL A 51 -17.14 6.78 7.18
C VAL A 51 -16.57 8.16 7.47
N ILE A 52 -15.50 8.25 8.27
CA ILE A 52 -14.85 9.51 8.64
C ILE A 52 -14.41 10.30 7.40
N LEU A 53 -13.84 9.63 6.39
CA LEU A 53 -13.40 10.28 5.15
C LEU A 53 -14.58 10.87 4.35
N ASN A 54 -15.79 10.31 4.49
CA ASN A 54 -16.96 10.74 3.74
C ASN A 54 -17.86 11.76 4.47
N ILE A 55 -17.75 11.89 5.80
CA ILE A 55 -18.48 12.89 6.61
C ILE A 55 -18.50 14.30 5.98
N PRO A 56 -17.37 14.90 5.57
CA PRO A 56 -17.39 16.25 5.01
C PRO A 56 -18.27 16.36 3.75
N TYR A 57 -18.29 15.36 2.88
CA TYR A 57 -19.15 15.39 1.68
C TYR A 57 -20.63 15.28 2.04
N VAL A 58 -20.97 14.51 3.08
CA VAL A 58 -22.36 14.41 3.58
C VAL A 58 -22.83 15.73 4.19
N ILE A 59 -21.94 16.43 4.93
CA ILE A 59 -22.24 17.77 5.46
C ILE A 59 -22.48 18.76 4.32
N PHE A 60 -21.60 18.79 3.31
CA PHE A 60 -21.77 19.67 2.16
C PHE A 60 -23.03 19.34 1.33
N PHE A 61 -23.36 18.06 1.17
CA PHE A 61 -24.61 17.60 0.58
C PHE A 61 -25.81 18.18 1.33
N TYR A 62 -25.84 18.02 2.66
CA TYR A 62 -26.93 18.50 3.51
C TYR A 62 -27.08 20.04 3.46
N LEU A 63 -25.97 20.77 3.58
CA LEU A 63 -26.00 22.24 3.54
C LEU A 63 -26.52 22.78 2.20
N SER A 64 -26.07 22.20 1.09
CA SER A 64 -26.49 22.64 -0.24
C SER A 64 -27.95 22.28 -0.55
N GLU A 65 -28.40 21.12 -0.09
CA GLU A 65 -29.82 20.72 -0.13
C GLU A 65 -30.71 21.72 0.64
N LYS A 66 -30.29 22.12 1.85
CA LYS A 66 -31.00 23.13 2.67
C LYS A 66 -31.07 24.51 2.02
N VAL A 67 -29.99 24.94 1.40
CA VAL A 67 -29.96 26.20 0.63
C VAL A 67 -30.91 26.12 -0.55
N ALA A 68 -30.96 25.00 -1.26
CA ALA A 68 -31.86 24.80 -2.39
C ALA A 68 -33.34 24.78 -1.97
N TRP A 69 -33.66 24.13 -0.84
CA TRP A 69 -35.00 24.16 -0.26
C TRP A 69 -35.45 25.57 0.09
N LEU A 70 -34.58 26.35 0.74
CA LEU A 70 -34.88 27.72 1.14
C LEU A 70 -35.03 28.63 -0.09
N TYR A 71 -34.16 28.47 -1.09
CA TYR A 71 -34.24 29.20 -2.35
C TYR A 71 -35.58 29.01 -3.07
N ARG A 72 -36.17 27.80 -3.00
CA ARG A 72 -37.51 27.55 -3.55
C ARG A 72 -38.61 28.27 -2.76
N HIS A 73 -38.51 28.31 -1.43
CA HIS A 73 -39.52 28.91 -0.57
C HIS A 73 -39.44 30.44 -0.52
N CYS A 74 -38.36 31.04 -1.02
CA CYS A 74 -38.24 32.49 -1.17
C CYS A 74 -39.03 33.02 -2.39
N ILE A 75 -39.87 34.01 -2.12
CA ILE A 75 -40.62 34.77 -3.12
C ILE A 75 -39.75 35.97 -3.53
N GLY A 76 -39.62 36.22 -4.84
CA GLY A 76 -38.85 37.32 -5.40
C GLY A 76 -38.84 37.26 -6.93
N ASP A 77 -38.77 38.41 -7.58
CA ASP A 77 -38.85 38.49 -9.04
C ASP A 77 -37.46 38.32 -9.69
N SER A 78 -36.40 38.72 -8.99
CA SER A 78 -35.02 38.57 -9.45
C SER A 78 -34.22 37.52 -8.66
N ILE A 79 -33.24 36.90 -9.33
CA ILE A 79 -32.34 35.92 -8.71
C ILE A 79 -31.53 36.55 -7.56
N VAL A 80 -31.12 37.81 -7.72
CA VAL A 80 -30.30 38.53 -6.74
C VAL A 80 -31.09 38.80 -5.46
N GLU A 81 -32.35 39.24 -5.58
CA GLU A 81 -33.22 39.43 -4.42
C GLU A 81 -33.49 38.12 -3.69
N LYS A 82 -33.78 37.03 -4.42
CA LYS A 82 -33.95 35.71 -3.80
C LYS A 82 -32.71 35.26 -3.04
N LEU A 83 -31.52 35.44 -3.61
CA LEU A 83 -30.26 35.11 -2.93
C LEU A 83 -30.05 35.96 -1.67
N GLY A 84 -30.37 37.24 -1.72
CA GLY A 84 -30.34 38.13 -0.55
C GLY A 84 -31.29 37.65 0.56
N VAL A 85 -32.52 37.29 0.22
CA VAL A 85 -33.51 36.76 1.17
C VAL A 85 -33.06 35.43 1.77
N VAL A 86 -32.50 34.53 0.96
CA VAL A 86 -31.91 33.26 1.43
C VAL A 86 -30.79 33.50 2.43
N PHE A 87 -29.90 34.46 2.18
CA PHE A 87 -28.80 34.79 3.08
C PHE A 87 -29.30 35.36 4.41
N LEU A 88 -30.25 36.29 4.37
CA LEU A 88 -30.82 36.91 5.56
C LEU A 88 -31.65 35.93 6.40
N ASN A 89 -32.30 34.96 5.75
CA ASN A 89 -33.18 33.99 6.40
C ASN A 89 -32.59 32.58 6.48
N PHE A 90 -31.26 32.46 6.42
CA PHE A 90 -30.58 31.16 6.39
C PHE A 90 -30.93 30.28 7.59
N ASN A 91 -31.19 30.88 8.75
CA ASN A 91 -31.59 30.17 9.97
C ASN A 91 -32.91 29.39 9.80
N LEU A 92 -33.84 29.88 8.98
CA LEU A 92 -35.11 29.19 8.71
C LEU A 92 -34.90 27.82 8.05
N ALA A 93 -33.81 27.64 7.29
CA ALA A 93 -33.51 26.36 6.65
C ALA A 93 -33.18 25.23 7.66
N PHE A 94 -32.75 25.57 8.88
CA PHE A 94 -32.33 24.60 9.91
C PHE A 94 -33.39 24.32 10.97
N GLN A 95 -34.52 25.03 10.95
CA GLN A 95 -35.62 24.75 11.87
C GLN A 95 -36.16 23.32 11.70
N ASN A 96 -36.19 22.83 10.46
CA ASN A 96 -36.51 21.44 10.16
C ASN A 96 -35.20 20.67 9.91
N PRO A 97 -34.85 19.68 10.76
CA PRO A 97 -33.60 18.92 10.60
C PRO A 97 -33.66 17.88 9.47
N PHE A 98 -34.85 17.60 8.92
CA PHE A 98 -35.03 16.62 7.85
C PHE A 98 -34.71 17.20 6.48
N PRO A 99 -34.04 16.46 5.58
CA PRO A 99 -33.79 16.88 4.22
C PRO A 99 -35.09 16.96 3.41
N SER A 100 -35.11 17.85 2.42
CA SER A 100 -36.17 17.94 1.41
C SER A 100 -36.17 16.69 0.52
N PHE A 101 -37.36 16.13 0.29
CA PHE A 101 -37.53 15.03 -0.67
C PHE A 101 -37.78 15.51 -2.11
N HIS A 102 -37.54 16.79 -2.40
CA HIS A 102 -37.65 17.30 -3.76
C HIS A 102 -36.43 16.94 -4.60
N ILE A 103 -36.68 16.45 -5.81
CA ILE A 103 -35.66 16.00 -6.76
C ILE A 103 -34.63 17.10 -7.06
N TYR A 104 -35.06 18.35 -7.19
CA TYR A 104 -34.15 19.48 -7.47
C TYR A 104 -33.21 19.81 -6.30
N ASP A 105 -33.66 19.71 -5.05
CA ASP A 105 -32.80 19.98 -3.87
C ASP A 105 -31.79 18.85 -3.69
N ILE A 106 -32.23 17.61 -3.87
CA ILE A 106 -31.36 16.43 -3.82
C ILE A 106 -30.33 16.50 -4.95
N ALA A 107 -30.73 16.88 -6.17
CA ALA A 107 -29.83 17.04 -7.30
C ALA A 107 -28.79 18.14 -7.04
N ALA A 108 -29.21 19.29 -6.48
CA ALA A 108 -28.29 20.35 -6.06
C ALA A 108 -27.28 19.84 -5.02
N GLY A 109 -27.76 19.11 -4.01
CA GLY A 109 -26.94 18.45 -3.00
C GLY A 109 -25.88 17.52 -3.60
N ILE A 110 -26.30 16.60 -4.47
CA ILE A 110 -25.40 15.63 -5.13
C ILE A 110 -24.36 16.38 -5.96
N THR A 111 -24.79 17.37 -6.75
CA THR A 111 -23.90 18.15 -7.61
C THR A 111 -22.82 18.86 -6.81
N CYS A 112 -23.18 19.51 -5.70
CA CYS A 112 -22.22 20.15 -4.81
C CYS A 112 -21.24 19.15 -4.17
N ALA A 113 -21.74 18.02 -3.67
CA ALA A 113 -20.89 17.00 -3.06
C ALA A 113 -19.90 16.38 -4.06
N VAL A 114 -20.35 16.10 -5.30
CA VAL A 114 -19.50 15.58 -6.37
C VAL A 114 -18.46 16.62 -6.79
N ALA A 115 -18.85 17.88 -6.96
CA ALA A 115 -17.92 18.96 -7.28
C ALA A 115 -16.82 19.12 -6.22
N LEU A 116 -17.19 19.09 -4.94
CA LEU A 116 -16.21 19.13 -3.83
C LEU A 116 -15.27 17.92 -3.88
N LYS A 117 -15.80 16.72 -4.11
CA LYS A 117 -15.00 15.50 -4.21
C LYS A 117 -14.00 15.57 -5.37
N LEU A 118 -14.42 16.09 -6.52
CA LEU A 118 -13.54 16.32 -7.68
C LEU A 118 -12.45 17.35 -7.36
N PHE A 119 -12.80 18.45 -6.70
CA PHE A 119 -11.85 19.48 -6.28
C PHE A 119 -10.77 18.93 -5.33
N VAL A 120 -11.20 18.21 -4.29
CA VAL A 120 -10.28 17.58 -3.33
C VAL A 120 -9.41 16.53 -4.02
N TYR A 121 -9.98 15.73 -4.93
CA TYR A 121 -9.22 14.76 -5.70
C TYR A 121 -8.14 15.40 -6.57
N TYR A 122 -8.47 16.50 -7.27
CA TYR A 122 -7.52 17.23 -8.09
C TYR A 122 -6.39 17.85 -7.26
N LYS A 123 -6.73 18.43 -6.10
CA LYS A 123 -5.72 18.96 -5.16
C LYS A 123 -4.85 17.84 -4.57
N GLY A 124 -5.44 16.70 -4.23
CA GLY A 124 -4.73 15.54 -3.70
C GLY A 124 -3.74 14.93 -4.69
N LYS A 125 -4.11 14.83 -5.98
CA LYS A 125 -3.19 14.34 -7.03
C LYS A 125 -2.00 15.26 -7.26
N ASN A 126 -2.18 16.57 -7.12
CA ASN A 126 -1.14 17.57 -7.31
C ASN A 126 -0.40 17.94 -6.01
N ALA A 127 -0.67 17.23 -4.92
CA ALA A 127 0.02 17.44 -3.65
C ALA A 127 1.48 17.02 -3.78
N LYS A 128 2.36 18.00 -3.95
CA LYS A 128 3.81 17.80 -3.92
C LYS A 128 4.22 17.33 -2.52
N LYS A 129 5.09 16.31 -2.45
CA LYS A 129 5.61 15.76 -1.20
C LYS A 129 6.74 16.65 -0.68
N TYR A 130 6.40 17.68 0.09
CA TYR A 130 7.36 18.54 0.75
C TYR A 130 7.72 18.03 2.15
N ARG A 131 8.97 18.25 2.56
CA ARG A 131 9.40 18.06 3.94
C ARG A 131 9.57 19.47 4.54
N GLN A 132 8.70 19.84 5.47
CA GLN A 132 8.71 21.18 6.05
C GLN A 132 9.99 21.38 6.88
N GLY A 133 10.61 22.56 6.77
CA GLY A 133 11.85 22.91 7.50
C GLY A 133 13.13 22.28 6.95
N VAL A 134 13.10 21.70 5.75
CA VAL A 134 14.26 21.02 5.15
C VAL A 134 14.49 21.54 3.73
N GLU A 135 15.75 21.81 3.40
CA GLU A 135 16.14 22.26 2.06
C GLU A 135 15.75 21.21 1.00
N TYR A 136 15.41 21.70 -0.19
CA TYR A 136 15.07 20.82 -1.29
C TYR A 136 16.26 19.92 -1.63
N GLY A 137 16.02 18.61 -1.71
CA GLY A 137 17.07 17.63 -2.02
C GLY A 137 17.85 17.10 -0.82
N SER A 138 17.57 17.54 0.43
CA SER A 138 18.25 16.96 1.60
C SER A 138 17.96 15.47 1.76
N ALA A 139 19.04 14.69 1.88
CA ALA A 139 18.97 13.27 2.15
C ALA A 139 18.30 12.99 3.51
N ARG A 140 17.51 11.91 3.58
CA ARG A 140 17.05 11.35 4.86
C ARG A 140 17.85 10.09 5.16
N TRP A 141 17.98 9.78 6.44
CA TRP A 141 18.41 8.44 6.85
C TRP A 141 17.43 7.38 6.31
N GLY A 142 18.00 6.36 5.70
CA GLY A 142 17.26 5.21 5.18
C GLY A 142 16.95 4.22 6.31
N THR A 143 15.93 3.39 6.07
CA THR A 143 15.62 2.21 6.89
C THR A 143 15.94 0.94 6.10
N ALA A 144 16.02 -0.22 6.76
CA ALA A 144 16.25 -1.51 6.09
C ALA A 144 15.26 -1.77 4.94
N LYS A 145 14.00 -1.34 5.08
CA LYS A 145 12.97 -1.46 4.05
C LYS A 145 13.27 -0.68 2.77
N ASP A 146 14.03 0.40 2.89
CA ASP A 146 14.40 1.23 1.74
C ASP A 146 15.46 0.57 0.86
N ILE A 147 16.34 -0.25 1.45
CA ILE A 147 17.44 -0.92 0.74
C ILE A 147 17.06 -2.31 0.22
N GLU A 148 16.07 -2.99 0.83
CA GLU A 148 15.53 -4.29 0.41
C GLU A 148 15.42 -4.51 -1.11
N PRO A 149 14.83 -3.60 -1.91
CA PRO A 149 14.70 -3.82 -3.36
C PRO A 149 16.02 -3.79 -4.13
N PHE A 150 17.10 -3.33 -3.51
CA PHE A 150 18.45 -3.25 -4.08
C PHE A 150 19.32 -4.46 -3.71
N ILE A 151 18.82 -5.37 -2.87
CA ILE A 151 19.53 -6.57 -2.41
C ILE A 151 19.24 -7.73 -3.35
N ASP A 152 20.29 -8.45 -3.75
CA ASP A 152 20.17 -9.74 -4.45
C ASP A 152 19.81 -10.84 -3.45
N PRO A 153 18.91 -11.78 -3.79
CA PRO A 153 18.58 -12.91 -2.92
C PRO A 153 19.80 -13.77 -2.55
N VAL A 154 20.83 -13.82 -3.40
CA VAL A 154 22.07 -14.55 -3.12
C VAL A 154 23.05 -13.62 -2.40
N PHE A 155 23.37 -13.93 -1.14
CA PHE A 155 24.23 -13.08 -0.30
C PHE A 155 25.57 -12.74 -0.95
N GLU A 156 26.26 -13.72 -1.53
CA GLU A 156 27.57 -13.58 -2.18
C GLU A 156 27.57 -12.62 -3.37
N LYS A 157 26.40 -12.37 -3.98
CA LYS A 157 26.25 -11.42 -5.08
C LYS A 157 25.97 -10.00 -4.61
N ASN A 158 26.18 -9.71 -3.33
CA ASN A 158 25.99 -8.40 -2.76
C ASN A 158 27.28 -7.83 -2.17
N ILE A 159 27.41 -6.52 -2.31
CA ILE A 159 28.36 -5.70 -1.58
C ILE A 159 27.80 -5.47 -0.17
N ILE A 160 28.62 -5.70 0.86
CA ILE A 160 28.20 -5.70 2.27
C ILE A 160 28.49 -4.35 2.92
N LEU A 161 27.51 -3.44 2.93
CA LEU A 161 27.67 -2.09 3.50
C LEU A 161 27.58 -2.11 5.03
N THR A 162 26.59 -2.84 5.56
CA THR A 162 26.40 -3.06 6.99
C THR A 162 25.85 -4.47 7.23
N GLN A 163 25.41 -4.75 8.46
CA GLN A 163 24.75 -6.00 8.79
C GLN A 163 23.43 -6.19 7.99
N THR A 164 22.67 -5.11 7.82
CA THR A 164 21.32 -5.09 7.20
C THR A 164 21.32 -4.51 5.79
N GLU A 165 22.19 -3.54 5.51
CA GLU A 165 22.28 -2.86 4.23
C GLU A 165 23.28 -3.56 3.30
N ARG A 166 22.80 -3.96 2.13
CA ARG A 166 23.59 -4.62 1.09
C ARG A 166 23.20 -4.10 -0.29
N LEU A 167 24.10 -4.20 -1.26
CA LEU A 167 23.85 -3.74 -2.62
C LEU A 167 24.19 -4.81 -3.64
N THR A 168 23.26 -5.14 -4.53
CA THR A 168 23.48 -6.14 -5.58
C THR A 168 24.66 -5.77 -6.49
N MET A 169 25.51 -6.76 -6.78
CA MET A 169 26.58 -6.68 -7.77
C MET A 169 26.08 -6.88 -9.21
N ASN A 170 24.81 -7.20 -9.42
CA ASN A 170 24.26 -7.36 -10.76
C ASN A 170 24.10 -5.98 -11.46
N SER A 171 24.65 -5.82 -12.68
CA SER A 171 24.54 -4.57 -13.46
C SER A 171 23.19 -4.41 -14.14
N ARG A 172 22.45 -5.51 -14.31
CA ARG A 172 21.14 -5.54 -14.97
C ARG A 172 20.12 -6.21 -14.06
N PRO A 173 19.66 -5.53 -12.98
CA PRO A 173 18.57 -6.03 -12.17
C PRO A 173 17.28 -6.11 -13.01
N LYS A 174 16.36 -7.02 -12.62
CA LYS A 174 15.07 -7.21 -13.33
C LYS A 174 14.26 -5.92 -13.48
N GLN A 175 14.41 -4.99 -12.53
CA GLN A 175 13.81 -3.66 -12.60
C GLN A 175 14.93 -2.62 -12.72
N PRO A 176 15.11 -1.97 -13.88
CA PRO A 176 16.20 -1.01 -14.12
C PRO A 176 16.25 0.16 -13.13
N LYS A 177 15.11 0.54 -12.54
CA LYS A 177 15.02 1.62 -11.53
C LYS A 177 15.85 1.36 -10.27
N TYR A 178 16.21 0.10 -9.99
CA TYR A 178 17.03 -0.29 -8.85
C TYR A 178 18.51 -0.48 -9.20
N ALA A 179 18.90 -0.23 -10.45
CA ALA A 179 20.31 -0.20 -10.80
C ALA A 179 20.97 1.01 -10.11
N ARG A 180 22.07 0.75 -9.40
CA ARG A 180 22.87 1.79 -8.73
C ARG A 180 24.33 1.69 -9.15
N ASN A 181 25.03 2.79 -8.98
CA ASN A 181 26.49 2.78 -9.03
C ASN A 181 27.02 1.93 -7.87
N LYS A 182 28.00 1.08 -8.17
CA LYS A 182 28.57 0.10 -7.24
C LYS A 182 29.96 0.50 -6.76
N ASN A 183 30.48 1.61 -7.25
CA ASN A 183 31.74 2.14 -6.78
C ASN A 183 31.54 2.68 -5.36
N VAL A 184 32.31 2.14 -4.41
CA VAL A 184 32.25 2.53 -3.01
C VAL A 184 33.59 3.12 -2.61
N ILE A 185 33.53 4.31 -2.02
CA ILE A 185 34.67 4.94 -1.34
C ILE A 185 34.47 4.81 0.17
N VAL A 186 35.49 4.32 0.86
CA VAL A 186 35.46 4.14 2.31
C VAL A 186 36.39 5.15 2.96
N ILE A 187 35.81 6.07 3.72
CA ILE A 187 36.55 7.14 4.43
C ILE A 187 36.47 6.86 5.92
N GLY A 188 37.61 6.94 6.62
CA GLY A 188 37.65 6.79 8.07
C GLY A 188 39.07 6.92 8.63
N GLY A 189 39.19 7.26 9.91
CA GLY A 189 40.48 7.43 10.60
C GLY A 189 41.33 6.16 10.70
N SER A 190 42.56 6.28 11.17
CA SER A 190 43.42 5.11 11.46
C SER A 190 42.78 4.22 12.54
N GLY A 191 42.92 2.89 12.43
CA GLY A 191 42.35 1.94 13.39
C GLY A 191 40.84 1.65 13.27
N SER A 192 40.09 2.37 12.42
CA SER A 192 38.63 2.16 12.21
C SER A 192 38.22 0.81 11.59
N GLY A 193 39.18 -0.04 11.23
CA GLY A 193 38.91 -1.39 10.73
C GLY A 193 38.44 -1.49 9.27
N LYS A 194 38.64 -0.43 8.45
CA LYS A 194 38.29 -0.42 7.00
C LYS A 194 38.72 -1.71 6.27
N THR A 195 39.95 -2.15 6.49
CA THR A 195 40.49 -3.37 5.84
C THR A 195 39.80 -4.64 6.33
N ARG A 196 39.56 -4.76 7.65
CA ARG A 196 39.01 -5.96 8.28
C ARG A 196 37.52 -6.13 8.02
N PHE A 197 36.75 -5.04 8.09
CA PHE A 197 35.28 -5.09 8.05
C PHE A 197 34.71 -4.87 6.65
N TRP A 198 35.38 -4.11 5.78
CA TRP A 198 34.89 -3.83 4.44
C TRP A 198 35.68 -4.57 3.36
N LEU A 199 37.01 -4.38 3.34
CA LEU A 199 37.85 -4.85 2.24
C LEU A 199 37.93 -6.38 2.19
N LYS A 200 38.26 -7.04 3.30
CA LYS A 200 38.38 -8.51 3.36
C LYS A 200 37.07 -9.26 3.06
N PRO A 201 35.90 -8.85 3.61
CA PRO A 201 34.65 -9.55 3.33
C PRO A 201 34.10 -9.31 1.92
N SER A 202 34.44 -8.17 1.31
CA SER A 202 33.98 -7.82 -0.05
C SER A 202 34.94 -8.27 -1.15
N ALA A 203 36.20 -8.59 -0.81
CA ALA A 203 37.19 -9.05 -1.78
C ALA A 203 36.89 -10.50 -2.21
N PRO A 204 36.97 -10.81 -3.51
CA PRO A 204 36.90 -12.19 -3.97
C PRO A 204 38.08 -12.98 -3.40
N VAL A 205 37.80 -14.14 -2.81
CA VAL A 205 38.75 -15.04 -2.12
C VAL A 205 39.87 -15.59 -3.04
N ARG A 206 39.95 -15.13 -4.29
CA ARG A 206 40.93 -15.56 -5.31
C ARG A 206 41.96 -14.50 -5.71
N ALA A 207 42.06 -13.39 -4.96
CA ALA A 207 43.09 -12.38 -5.16
C ALA A 207 44.22 -12.53 -4.12
N VAL A 208 44.96 -13.63 -4.21
CA VAL A 208 46.33 -13.81 -3.71
C VAL A 208 47.08 -14.63 -4.74
#